data_AF-A0A521B3W3-F1
#
_entry.id   AF-A0A521B3W3-F1
#
_cell.length_a   1.000
_cell.length_b   1.000
_cell.length_c   1.000
_cell.angle_alpha   90.00
_cell.angle_beta   90.00
_cell.angle_gamma   90.00
#
_symmetry.space_group_name_H-M   'P 1'
#
loop_
_entity.id
_entity.type
_entity.pdbx_description
1 polymer ?
#
loop_
_entity_poly.entity_id
_entity_poly.type
_entity_poly.pdbx_seq_one_letter_code
_entity_poly.pdbx_strand_id
1 'polypeptide(L)'
;MVAVIKTGTSIRRIFHYNENKVSQNGALCIGAENYPADHDKMNVSFKINHLLSQLELNENVKRGSVHISLNFHPSETDLDAEKLIDIARSYMSGIGFGQQPYLVYQHFDAAHPHIHIISVKVKPDGKRIDMQNIGRNQSQAVRIKIENDFNLVKAQGRIKEISYGIKPIETTAVHYGKIQSKKAVSKVLDFVLSNYQYRSLPQLNAVLNLYNVCADRGSENSRTFKAGGLVYRILDKEGNHTGVPIKASDFYSSPTLKFLEIKFEQNRLKNQRPGLRIKNSIRNIFEHDRPSLPQLSEELDKIGISMVKRISSDGSLFGLTYVDHVTKQICNGSELGKEFSAAAISKKCSDPDSEIKNKASSPQLKALLDIKEILEMKKIPTAGLNEVIHTLFEKEFYSGHIPKEFKRKRKNRKRKGLSNN
;
A
#
# COMPACT_ATOMS: atom_id res chain seq x y z
N MET A 1 11.82 -18.00 1.32
CA MET A 1 12.54 -17.31 0.21
C MET A 1 11.56 -16.96 -0.93
N VAL A 2 11.75 -15.87 -1.68
CA VAL A 2 10.95 -15.52 -2.87
C VAL A 2 11.87 -15.24 -4.06
N ALA A 3 11.62 -15.89 -5.20
CA ALA A 3 12.42 -15.73 -6.41
C ALA A 3 11.66 -14.98 -7.51
N VAL A 4 12.30 -13.99 -8.13
CA VAL A 4 11.74 -13.20 -9.24
C VAL A 4 12.69 -13.27 -10.42
N ILE A 5 12.22 -13.82 -11.55
CA ILE A 5 12.98 -13.95 -12.79
C ILE A 5 12.49 -12.90 -13.80
N LYS A 6 13.39 -12.08 -14.33
CA LYS A 6 13.13 -11.12 -15.40
C LYS A 6 14.04 -11.41 -16.60
N THR A 7 13.50 -11.25 -17.80
CA THR A 7 14.28 -11.37 -19.04
C THR A 7 14.29 -10.06 -19.81
N GLY A 8 15.43 -9.74 -20.43
CA GLY A 8 15.66 -8.48 -21.12
C GLY A 8 16.33 -8.66 -22.48
N THR A 9 16.47 -7.56 -23.20
CA THR A 9 17.19 -7.49 -24.49
C THR A 9 18.67 -7.14 -24.32
N SER A 10 19.05 -6.50 -23.21
CA SER A 10 20.41 -6.02 -22.97
C SER A 10 20.99 -6.64 -21.71
N ILE A 11 22.01 -7.48 -21.86
CA ILE A 11 22.81 -7.97 -20.72
C ILE A 11 23.70 -6.86 -20.15
N ARG A 12 24.27 -6.02 -21.02
CA ARG A 12 25.09 -4.85 -20.62
C ARG A 12 24.38 -3.96 -19.61
N ARG A 13 23.10 -3.64 -19.85
CA ARG A 13 22.33 -2.79 -18.93
C ARG A 13 22.16 -3.42 -17.54
N ILE A 14 21.92 -4.73 -17.48
CA ILE A 14 21.74 -5.46 -16.22
C ILE A 14 23.08 -5.57 -15.49
N PHE A 15 24.15 -5.89 -16.21
CA PHE A 15 25.50 -5.96 -15.67
C PHE A 15 25.96 -4.63 -15.08
N HIS A 16 25.94 -3.55 -15.87
CA HIS A 16 26.38 -2.23 -15.39
C HIS A 16 25.53 -1.70 -14.24
N TYR A 17 24.25 -2.05 -14.16
CA TYR A 17 23.43 -1.69 -12.99
C TYR A 17 23.99 -2.31 -11.70
N ASN A 18 24.42 -3.57 -11.73
CA ASN A 18 24.98 -4.25 -10.58
C ASN A 18 26.40 -3.75 -10.28
N GLU A 19 27.27 -3.63 -11.29
CA GLU A 19 28.63 -3.09 -11.11
C GLU A 19 28.62 -1.64 -10.59
N ASN A 20 27.70 -0.79 -11.06
CA ASN A 20 27.56 0.57 -10.53
C ASN A 20 27.10 0.59 -9.07
N LYS A 21 26.33 -0.40 -8.61
CA LYS A 21 26.03 -0.52 -7.17
C LYS A 21 27.23 -0.99 -6.38
N VAL A 22 28.05 -1.88 -6.95
CA VAL A 22 29.31 -2.31 -6.31
C VAL A 22 30.25 -1.12 -6.15
N SER A 23 30.43 -0.30 -7.19
CA SER A 23 31.28 0.90 -7.10
C SER A 23 30.76 1.98 -6.13
N GLN A 24 29.48 1.95 -5.80
CA GLN A 24 28.85 2.82 -4.82
C GLN A 24 28.78 2.21 -3.40
N ASN A 25 29.46 1.09 -3.16
CA ASN A 25 29.40 0.32 -1.90
C ASN A 25 27.97 -0.10 -1.50
N GLY A 26 27.03 -0.15 -2.45
CA GLY A 26 25.64 -0.57 -2.23
C GLY A 26 25.40 -2.06 -2.51
N ALA A 27 26.41 -2.75 -3.06
CA ALA A 27 26.39 -4.17 -3.35
C ALA A 27 27.81 -4.75 -3.31
N LEU A 28 27.92 -6.07 -3.22
CA LEU A 28 29.15 -6.83 -3.43
C LEU A 28 28.93 -7.87 -4.52
N CYS A 29 29.89 -8.02 -5.43
CA CYS A 29 29.95 -9.20 -6.29
C CYS A 29 30.59 -10.31 -5.44
N ILE A 30 29.82 -11.34 -5.13
CA ILE A 30 30.21 -12.41 -4.20
C ILE A 30 30.54 -13.72 -4.94
N GLY A 31 30.20 -13.83 -6.22
CA GLY A 31 30.42 -15.08 -6.96
C GLY A 31 30.43 -14.89 -8.47
N ALA A 32 31.23 -15.72 -9.13
CA ALA A 32 31.26 -15.88 -10.58
C ALA A 32 31.37 -17.38 -10.89
N GLU A 33 30.36 -17.92 -11.55
CA GLU A 33 30.20 -19.36 -11.73
C GLU A 33 30.17 -19.68 -13.22
N ASN A 34 30.85 -20.76 -13.61
CA ASN A 34 31.18 -21.08 -15.00
C ASN A 34 31.94 -19.94 -15.72
N TYR A 35 32.82 -19.26 -14.97
CA TYR A 35 33.83 -18.34 -15.48
C TYR A 35 35.23 -18.98 -15.37
N PRO A 36 36.20 -18.57 -16.21
CA PRO A 36 37.58 -19.06 -16.14
C PRO A 36 38.36 -18.72 -14.86
N ALA A 37 37.86 -17.79 -14.04
CA ALA A 37 38.49 -17.39 -12.79
C ALA A 37 37.43 -16.88 -11.80
N ASP A 38 37.85 -16.72 -10.54
CA ASP A 38 37.01 -16.17 -9.47
C ASP A 38 36.65 -14.69 -9.72
N HIS A 39 35.56 -14.24 -9.09
CA HIS A 39 34.97 -12.93 -9.34
C HIS A 39 35.88 -11.74 -9.01
N ASP A 40 36.85 -11.92 -8.12
CA ASP A 40 37.81 -10.92 -7.65
C ASP A 40 39.06 -10.84 -8.53
N LYS A 41 39.38 -11.92 -9.25
CA LYS A 41 40.53 -12.02 -10.17
C LYS A 41 40.22 -11.54 -11.59
N MET A 42 38.97 -11.17 -11.87
CA MET A 42 38.52 -10.74 -13.20
C MET A 42 38.17 -9.26 -13.23
N ASN A 43 38.66 -8.55 -14.25
CA ASN A 43 38.23 -7.18 -14.51
C ASN A 43 36.79 -7.11 -15.05
N VAL A 44 36.18 -5.92 -14.93
CA VAL A 44 34.78 -5.65 -15.33
C VAL A 44 34.54 -6.01 -16.80
N SER A 45 35.48 -5.68 -17.68
CA SER A 45 35.36 -5.94 -19.12
C SER A 45 35.31 -7.43 -19.45
N PHE A 46 36.15 -8.24 -18.80
CA PHE A 46 36.18 -9.68 -18.98
C PHE A 46 34.85 -10.31 -18.56
N LYS A 47 34.32 -9.91 -17.40
CA LYS A 47 33.04 -10.40 -16.89
C LYS A 47 31.90 -10.20 -17.88
N ILE A 48 31.73 -9.00 -18.42
CA ILE A 48 30.65 -8.71 -19.37
C ILE A 48 30.89 -9.36 -20.74
N ASN A 49 32.13 -9.38 -21.22
CA ASN A 49 32.44 -9.93 -22.54
C ASN A 49 32.19 -11.43 -22.60
N HIS A 50 32.42 -12.18 -21.51
CA HIS A 50 32.09 -13.61 -21.43
C HIS A 50 30.60 -13.88 -21.59
N LEU A 51 29.72 -13.06 -20.99
CA LEU A 51 28.27 -13.18 -21.18
C LEU A 51 27.84 -12.79 -22.60
N LEU A 52 28.53 -11.82 -23.20
CA LEU A 52 28.23 -11.36 -24.56
C LEU A 52 28.65 -12.40 -25.61
N SER A 53 29.85 -12.97 -25.51
CA SER A 53 30.31 -14.03 -26.41
C SER A 53 29.38 -15.25 -26.35
N GLN A 54 28.89 -15.59 -25.15
CA GLN A 54 27.90 -16.65 -24.97
C GLN A 54 26.57 -16.35 -25.70
N LEU A 55 26.13 -15.08 -25.76
CA LEU A 55 24.93 -14.68 -26.49
C LEU A 55 25.13 -14.68 -28.02
N GLU A 56 26.34 -14.36 -28.48
CA GLU A 56 26.70 -14.32 -29.90
C GLU A 56 26.61 -15.70 -30.57
N LEU A 57 26.69 -16.79 -29.80
CA LEU A 57 26.42 -18.15 -30.30
C LEU A 57 25.02 -18.32 -30.90
N ASN A 58 24.06 -17.41 -30.60
CA ASN A 58 22.72 -17.43 -31.19
C ASN A 58 22.05 -16.05 -31.27
N GLU A 59 22.28 -15.34 -32.37
CA GLU A 59 21.74 -14.00 -32.64
C GLU A 59 20.21 -13.94 -32.81
N ASN A 60 19.54 -15.10 -32.98
CA ASN A 60 18.09 -15.17 -33.06
C ASN A 60 17.42 -14.94 -31.69
N VAL A 61 18.18 -15.06 -30.58
CA VAL A 61 17.65 -14.84 -29.23
C VAL A 61 17.60 -13.34 -28.89
N LYS A 62 16.57 -12.63 -29.37
CA LYS A 62 16.42 -11.18 -29.18
C LYS A 62 16.27 -10.72 -27.72
N ARG A 63 15.78 -11.58 -26.82
CA ARG A 63 15.69 -11.30 -25.37
C ARG A 63 16.67 -12.16 -24.59
N GLY A 64 17.96 -12.14 -24.90
CA GLY A 64 18.93 -13.09 -24.38
C GLY A 64 19.27 -13.00 -22.89
N SER A 65 19.03 -11.86 -22.23
CA SER A 65 19.49 -11.65 -20.86
C SER A 65 18.50 -12.14 -19.79
N VAL A 66 19.06 -12.59 -18.67
CA VAL A 66 18.32 -13.08 -17.49
C VAL A 66 18.81 -12.35 -16.25
N HIS A 67 17.86 -11.87 -15.45
CA HIS A 67 18.11 -11.25 -14.16
C HIS A 67 17.19 -11.89 -13.13
N ILE A 68 17.77 -12.49 -12.10
CA ILE A 68 17.06 -13.20 -11.05
C ILE A 68 17.33 -12.47 -9.74
N SER A 69 16.29 -12.26 -8.95
CA SER A 69 16.40 -11.78 -7.58
C SER A 69 15.89 -12.86 -6.64
N LEU A 70 16.75 -13.30 -5.71
CA LEU A 70 16.38 -14.19 -4.61
C LEU A 70 16.27 -13.34 -3.34
N ASN A 71 15.09 -13.34 -2.75
CA ASN A 71 14.73 -12.50 -1.61
C ASN A 71 14.51 -13.39 -0.39
N PHE A 72 15.23 -13.10 0.68
CA PHE A 72 15.16 -13.84 1.94
C PHE A 72 14.22 -13.13 2.92
N HIS A 73 13.80 -13.85 3.95
CA HIS A 73 12.94 -13.24 4.98
C HIS A 73 13.77 -12.24 5.81
N PRO A 74 13.20 -11.12 6.29
CA PRO A 74 13.96 -10.13 7.08
C PRO A 74 14.63 -10.69 8.34
N SER A 75 14.12 -11.79 8.90
CA SER A 75 14.73 -12.45 10.07
C SER A 75 15.96 -13.30 9.73
N GLU A 76 16.22 -13.56 8.45
CA GLU A 76 17.36 -14.37 7.98
C GLU A 76 18.62 -13.52 8.01
N THR A 77 19.16 -13.29 9.21
CA THR A 77 20.34 -12.43 9.41
C THR A 77 21.66 -13.19 9.25
N ASP A 78 21.64 -14.52 9.41
CA ASP A 78 22.79 -15.41 9.31
C ASP A 78 22.95 -16.01 7.90
N LEU A 79 23.07 -15.12 6.90
CA LEU A 79 23.34 -15.48 5.50
C LEU A 79 24.70 -14.89 5.08
N ASP A 80 25.77 -15.66 5.32
CA ASP A 80 27.10 -15.33 4.83
C ASP A 80 27.22 -15.48 3.30
N ALA A 81 28.32 -14.98 2.75
CA ALA A 81 28.53 -14.98 1.31
C ALA A 81 28.58 -16.41 0.74
N GLU A 82 29.22 -17.36 1.44
CA GLU A 82 29.36 -18.75 1.01
C GLU A 82 27.98 -19.44 0.90
N LYS A 83 27.15 -19.33 1.93
CA LYS A 83 25.78 -19.88 1.92
C LYS A 83 24.93 -19.24 0.84
N LEU A 84 25.08 -17.94 0.59
CA LEU A 84 24.37 -17.24 -0.49
C LEU A 84 24.80 -17.75 -1.88
N ILE A 85 26.09 -18.04 -2.08
CA ILE A 85 26.60 -18.64 -3.31
C ILE A 85 26.05 -20.06 -3.48
N ASP A 86 26.02 -20.87 -2.42
CA ASP A 86 25.47 -22.23 -2.47
C ASP A 86 23.97 -22.25 -2.78
N ILE A 87 23.21 -21.32 -2.19
CA ILE A 87 21.79 -21.11 -2.53
C ILE A 87 21.66 -20.72 -4.00
N ALA A 88 22.48 -19.80 -4.50
CA ALA A 88 22.48 -19.39 -5.90
C ALA A 88 22.80 -20.57 -6.84
N ARG A 89 23.80 -21.39 -6.50
CA ARG A 89 24.21 -22.57 -7.27
C ARG A 89 23.10 -23.62 -7.33
N SER A 90 22.51 -23.94 -6.18
CA SER A 90 21.37 -24.86 -6.09
C SER A 90 20.18 -24.35 -6.90
N TYR A 91 19.89 -23.04 -6.81
CA TYR A 91 18.80 -22.42 -7.55
C TYR A 91 19.03 -22.47 -9.06
N MET A 92 20.20 -22.03 -9.53
CA MET A 92 20.57 -21.99 -10.95
C MET A 92 20.57 -23.40 -11.55
N SER A 93 21.10 -24.39 -10.84
CA SER A 93 21.04 -25.79 -11.25
C SER A 93 19.59 -26.29 -11.39
N GLY A 94 18.76 -26.04 -10.37
CA GLY A 94 17.38 -26.49 -10.34
C GLY A 94 16.48 -25.90 -11.43
N ILE A 95 16.76 -24.67 -11.88
CA ILE A 95 16.01 -24.04 -12.98
C ILE A 95 16.59 -24.36 -14.37
N GLY A 96 17.63 -25.19 -14.46
CA GLY A 96 18.26 -25.60 -15.73
C GLY A 96 19.32 -24.62 -16.26
N PHE A 97 19.83 -23.74 -15.42
CA PHE A 97 20.89 -22.77 -15.72
C PHE A 97 22.26 -23.16 -15.11
N GLY A 98 22.39 -24.36 -14.52
CA GLY A 98 23.61 -24.76 -13.80
C GLY A 98 24.91 -24.71 -14.61
N GLN A 99 24.82 -24.87 -15.94
CA GLN A 99 25.95 -24.80 -16.87
C GLN A 99 26.10 -23.44 -17.56
N GLN A 100 25.28 -22.45 -17.21
CA GLN A 100 25.38 -21.10 -17.77
C GLN A 100 26.42 -20.28 -17.03
N PRO A 101 27.16 -19.39 -17.69
CA PRO A 101 27.92 -18.37 -16.97
C PRO A 101 26.96 -17.45 -16.20
N TYR A 102 27.23 -17.23 -14.92
CA TYR A 102 26.48 -16.27 -14.12
C TYR A 102 27.32 -15.58 -13.05
N LEU A 103 26.90 -14.38 -12.69
CA LEU A 103 27.49 -13.59 -11.61
C LEU A 103 26.46 -13.39 -10.50
N VAL A 104 26.91 -13.43 -9.25
CA VAL A 104 26.08 -13.29 -8.05
C VAL A 104 26.47 -12.00 -7.33
N TYR A 105 25.47 -11.17 -7.05
CA TYR A 105 25.62 -9.90 -6.36
C TYR A 105 24.77 -9.86 -5.10
N GLN A 106 25.36 -9.59 -3.95
CA GLN A 106 24.63 -9.28 -2.72
C GLN A 106 24.35 -7.79 -2.66
N HIS A 107 23.10 -7.40 -2.48
CA HIS A 107 22.71 -5.98 -2.40
C HIS A 107 22.33 -5.63 -0.96
N PHE A 108 22.70 -4.42 -0.52
CA PHE A 108 22.46 -3.94 0.85
C PHE A 108 21.43 -2.81 0.91
N ASP A 109 20.61 -2.67 -0.14
CA ASP A 109 19.72 -1.54 -0.32
C ASP A 109 18.26 -1.81 0.08
N ALA A 110 17.90 -3.04 0.44
CA ALA A 110 16.58 -3.42 0.95
C ALA A 110 16.60 -3.70 2.47
N ALA A 111 15.42 -3.71 3.09
CA ALA A 111 15.26 -4.07 4.51
C ALA A 111 15.27 -5.58 4.76
N HIS A 112 15.47 -6.36 3.70
CA HIS A 112 15.61 -7.81 3.75
C HIS A 112 16.86 -8.23 2.97
N PRO A 113 17.54 -9.31 3.39
CA PRO A 113 18.65 -9.85 2.62
C PRO A 113 18.15 -10.29 1.25
N HIS A 114 18.94 -10.03 0.22
CA HIS A 114 18.64 -10.48 -1.13
C HIS A 114 19.90 -10.50 -1.99
N ILE A 115 19.89 -11.37 -3.00
CA ILE A 115 20.93 -11.47 -4.01
C ILE A 115 20.35 -11.35 -5.41
N HIS A 116 21.17 -10.83 -6.31
CA HIS A 116 20.90 -10.67 -7.72
C HIS A 116 21.82 -11.57 -8.52
N ILE A 117 21.25 -12.43 -9.36
CA ILE A 117 21.98 -13.33 -10.25
C ILE A 117 21.73 -12.88 -11.68
N ILE A 118 22.80 -12.72 -12.45
CA ILE A 118 22.71 -12.31 -13.86
C ILE A 118 23.30 -13.40 -14.74
N SER A 119 22.60 -13.72 -15.83
CA SER A 119 22.99 -14.78 -16.76
C SER A 119 22.35 -14.56 -18.14
N VAL A 120 22.52 -15.52 -19.03
CA VAL A 120 22.05 -15.49 -20.42
C VAL A 120 21.30 -16.77 -20.76
N LYS A 121 20.50 -16.75 -21.83
CA LYS A 121 19.66 -17.89 -22.24
C LYS A 121 20.25 -18.74 -23.36
N VAL A 122 21.52 -18.57 -23.67
CA VAL A 122 22.16 -19.27 -24.79
C VAL A 122 23.17 -20.23 -24.21
N LYS A 123 22.92 -21.53 -24.42
CA LYS A 123 23.79 -22.61 -23.96
C LYS A 123 25.13 -22.61 -24.68
N PRO A 124 26.17 -23.28 -24.12
CA PRO A 124 27.46 -23.44 -24.79
C PRO A 124 27.36 -24.07 -26.19
N ASP A 125 26.32 -24.86 -26.46
CA ASP A 125 26.02 -25.44 -27.78
C ASP A 125 25.22 -24.49 -28.71
N GLY A 126 25.03 -23.23 -28.33
CA GLY A 126 24.25 -22.23 -29.05
C GLY A 126 22.72 -22.41 -28.93
N LYS A 127 22.22 -23.44 -28.25
CA LYS A 127 20.76 -23.63 -28.12
C LYS A 127 20.17 -22.64 -27.11
N ARG A 128 18.97 -22.16 -27.42
CA ARG A 128 18.20 -21.31 -26.51
C ARG A 128 17.61 -22.13 -25.36
N ILE A 129 17.69 -21.60 -24.14
CA ILE A 129 16.96 -22.09 -22.97
C ILE A 129 15.52 -21.57 -23.04
N ASP A 130 14.55 -22.49 -22.98
CA ASP A 130 13.14 -22.13 -22.88
C ASP A 130 12.80 -21.60 -21.47
N MET A 131 12.05 -20.51 -21.44
CA MET A 131 11.65 -19.81 -20.22
C MET A 131 10.14 -19.92 -19.96
N GLN A 132 9.39 -20.60 -20.81
CA GLN A 132 7.95 -20.71 -20.66
C GLN A 132 7.62 -21.36 -19.32
N ASN A 133 6.86 -20.63 -18.48
CA ASN A 133 6.45 -21.05 -17.15
C ASN A 133 7.59 -21.39 -16.16
N ILE A 134 8.84 -20.98 -16.44
CA ILE A 134 9.99 -21.30 -15.58
C ILE A 134 9.80 -20.81 -14.13
N GLY A 135 9.13 -19.67 -13.96
CA GLY A 135 8.78 -19.11 -12.65
C GLY A 135 7.77 -19.96 -11.89
N ARG A 136 6.79 -20.55 -12.58
CA ARG A 136 5.69 -21.33 -11.98
C ARG A 136 6.08 -22.77 -11.70
N ASN A 137 6.78 -23.41 -12.64
CA ASN A 137 7.02 -24.85 -12.59
C ASN A 137 8.36 -25.14 -11.90
N GLN A 138 9.48 -24.74 -12.51
CA GLN A 138 10.81 -25.05 -12.02
C GLN A 138 11.16 -24.22 -10.78
N SER A 139 11.07 -22.90 -10.88
CA SER A 139 11.46 -21.98 -9.80
C SER A 139 10.67 -22.23 -8.51
N GLN A 140 9.37 -22.52 -8.58
CA GLN A 140 8.59 -22.82 -7.39
C GLN A 140 9.05 -24.12 -6.72
N ALA A 141 9.22 -25.20 -7.48
CA ALA A 141 9.68 -26.48 -6.97
C ALA A 141 11.08 -26.37 -6.34
N VAL A 142 12.00 -25.69 -7.03
CA VAL A 142 13.37 -25.47 -6.58
C VAL A 142 13.42 -24.60 -5.34
N ARG A 143 12.58 -23.55 -5.26
CA ARG A 143 12.49 -22.69 -4.08
C ARG A 143 12.06 -23.47 -2.84
N ILE A 144 11.05 -24.34 -2.97
CA ILE A 144 10.59 -25.19 -1.85
C ILE A 144 11.71 -26.13 -1.42
N LYS A 145 12.43 -26.73 -2.38
CA LYS A 145 13.59 -27.58 -2.09
C LYS A 145 14.67 -26.83 -1.31
N ILE A 146 15.10 -25.66 -1.79
CA ILE A 146 16.11 -24.81 -1.14
C ILE A 146 15.65 -24.35 0.24
N GLU A 147 14.37 -24.02 0.42
CA GLU A 147 13.83 -23.66 1.74
C GLU A 147 14.05 -24.79 2.76
N ASN A 148 13.91 -26.05 2.34
CA ASN A 148 14.18 -27.19 3.22
C ASN A 148 15.68 -27.47 3.36
N ASP A 149 16.42 -27.52 2.24
CA ASP A 149 17.85 -27.89 2.23
C ASP A 149 18.71 -26.92 3.06
N PHE A 150 18.37 -25.63 3.06
CA PHE A 150 19.11 -24.58 3.77
C PHE A 150 18.42 -24.11 5.06
N ASN A 151 17.37 -24.82 5.52
CA ASN A 151 16.56 -24.47 6.69
C ASN A 151 16.06 -23.01 6.70
N LEU A 152 15.65 -22.51 5.53
CA LEU A 152 15.15 -21.14 5.39
C LEU A 152 13.66 -21.06 5.77
N VAL A 153 13.22 -19.84 6.13
CA VAL A 153 11.82 -19.52 6.35
C VAL A 153 11.02 -19.81 5.08
N LYS A 154 10.11 -20.78 5.21
CA LYS A 154 9.21 -21.25 4.16
C LYS A 154 8.26 -20.12 3.74
N ALA A 155 8.19 -19.84 2.44
CA ALA A 155 7.24 -18.85 1.92
C ALA A 155 5.90 -19.47 1.47
N GLN A 156 5.73 -20.80 1.51
CA GLN A 156 4.45 -21.49 1.28
C GLN A 156 3.78 -21.80 2.63
N GLY A 157 2.50 -21.47 2.79
CA GLY A 157 1.73 -21.72 4.01
C GLY A 157 1.34 -20.47 4.81
N ARG A 158 1.94 -19.30 4.53
CA ARG A 158 1.45 -18.01 5.06
C ARG A 158 0.37 -17.42 4.14
N ILE A 159 -0.83 -18.01 4.19
CA ILE A 159 -2.04 -17.21 4.03
C ILE A 159 -2.23 -16.49 5.37
N LYS A 160 -2.11 -15.16 5.36
CA LYS A 160 -2.31 -14.23 6.49
C LYS A 160 -1.16 -14.08 7.50
N GLU A 161 -0.08 -13.43 7.05
CA GLU A 161 0.46 -12.28 7.77
C GLU A 161 0.58 -11.13 6.78
N ILE A 162 -0.57 -10.64 6.29
CA ILE A 162 -0.63 -9.31 5.71
C ILE A 162 -0.71 -8.35 6.90
N SER A 163 0.35 -8.30 7.71
CA SER A 163 0.62 -7.09 8.47
C SER A 163 1.00 -6.04 7.43
N TYR A 164 0.25 -4.94 7.37
CA TYR A 164 0.55 -3.66 6.72
C TYR A 164 2.05 -3.39 6.49
N GLY A 165 2.64 -4.05 5.48
CA GLY A 165 4.09 -4.32 5.44
C GLY A 165 4.94 -3.18 4.92
N ILE A 166 4.33 -2.06 4.56
CA ILE A 166 5.03 -0.84 4.22
C ILE A 166 4.51 0.24 5.15
N LYS A 167 5.41 0.83 5.93
CA LYS A 167 5.10 2.04 6.68
C LYS A 167 5.02 3.22 5.70
N PRO A 168 4.07 4.15 5.88
CA PRO A 168 4.07 5.40 5.14
C PRO A 168 5.42 6.10 5.23
N ILE A 169 5.82 6.81 4.18
CA ILE A 169 7.10 7.55 4.20
C ILE A 169 7.03 8.61 5.31
N GLU A 170 7.94 8.57 6.27
CA GLU A 170 8.01 9.58 7.33
C GLU A 170 8.41 10.95 6.75
N THR A 171 7.54 11.94 6.93
CA THR A 171 7.64 13.26 6.29
C THR A 171 8.72 14.15 6.90
N THR A 172 9.11 13.88 8.15
CA THR A 172 10.25 14.50 8.85
C THR A 172 11.61 14.15 8.24
N ALA A 173 11.68 13.12 7.37
CA ALA A 173 12.90 12.72 6.67
C ALA A 173 13.04 13.37 5.27
N VAL A 174 12.19 14.32 4.88
CA VAL A 174 12.19 14.92 3.52
C VAL A 174 13.33 15.95 3.31
N HIS A 175 14.17 16.18 4.32
CA HIS A 175 15.46 16.89 4.14
C HIS A 175 16.56 16.04 3.49
N TYR A 176 16.33 14.76 3.24
CA TYR A 176 17.33 13.91 2.58
C TYR A 176 17.23 13.96 1.05
N GLY A 177 18.38 14.15 0.41
CA GLY A 177 18.50 14.42 -1.02
C GLY A 177 17.83 13.41 -1.97
N LYS A 178 17.70 13.82 -3.24
CA LYS A 178 16.94 13.19 -4.34
C LYS A 178 17.06 11.66 -4.47
N ILE A 179 18.22 11.07 -4.13
CA ILE A 179 18.49 9.63 -4.25
C ILE A 179 17.67 8.82 -3.23
N GLN A 180 17.57 9.28 -1.98
CA GLN A 180 16.84 8.58 -0.93
C GLN A 180 15.32 8.69 -1.13
N SER A 181 14.82 9.86 -1.52
CA SER A 181 13.41 10.06 -1.87
C SER A 181 12.99 9.12 -3.02
N LYS A 182 13.83 8.97 -4.04
CA LYS A 182 13.58 8.06 -5.17
C LYS A 182 13.50 6.61 -4.72
N LYS A 183 14.38 6.18 -3.83
CA LYS A 183 14.40 4.81 -3.30
C LYS A 183 13.15 4.52 -2.46
N ALA A 184 12.74 5.45 -1.60
CA ALA A 184 11.53 5.33 -0.78
C ALA A 184 10.27 5.22 -1.67
N VAL A 185 10.13 6.14 -2.64
CA VAL A 185 9.03 6.10 -3.61
C VAL A 185 9.05 4.81 -4.43
N SER A 186 10.22 4.33 -4.86
CA SER A 186 10.33 3.07 -5.62
C SER A 186 9.76 1.89 -4.85
N LYS A 187 10.07 1.76 -3.55
CA LYS A 187 9.54 0.67 -2.71
C LYS A 187 8.02 0.70 -2.63
N VAL A 188 7.44 1.88 -2.42
CA VAL A 188 5.97 2.07 -2.40
C VAL A 188 5.37 1.68 -3.75
N LEU A 189 5.96 2.14 -4.86
CA LEU A 189 5.48 1.83 -6.21
C LEU A 189 5.56 0.33 -6.52
N ASP A 190 6.68 -0.32 -6.20
CA ASP A 190 6.87 -1.75 -6.47
C ASP A 190 5.82 -2.60 -5.74
N PHE A 191 5.45 -2.22 -4.51
CA PHE A 191 4.39 -2.87 -3.75
C PHE A 191 2.99 -2.53 -4.29
N VAL A 192 2.66 -1.25 -4.41
CA VAL A 192 1.29 -0.82 -4.79
C VAL A 192 0.95 -1.30 -6.21
N LEU A 193 1.86 -1.09 -7.16
CA LEU A 193 1.61 -1.40 -8.57
C LEU A 193 1.50 -2.91 -8.84
N SER A 194 2.11 -3.75 -7.99
CA SER A 194 2.10 -5.21 -8.12
C SER A 194 0.92 -5.86 -7.41
N ASN A 195 0.47 -5.28 -6.29
CA ASN A 195 -0.51 -5.92 -5.41
C ASN A 195 -1.94 -5.39 -5.60
N TYR A 196 -2.12 -4.10 -5.90
CA TYR A 196 -3.45 -3.48 -5.92
C TYR A 196 -4.08 -3.43 -7.32
N GLN A 197 -5.41 -3.54 -7.35
CA GLN A 197 -6.22 -3.44 -8.54
C GLN A 197 -6.79 -2.02 -8.67
N TYR A 198 -6.05 -1.17 -9.38
CA TYR A 198 -6.44 0.19 -9.73
C TYR A 198 -6.78 0.28 -11.22
N ARG A 199 -7.77 1.13 -11.57
CA ARG A 199 -8.32 1.27 -12.93
C ARG A 199 -8.30 2.71 -13.44
N SER A 200 -7.76 3.62 -12.65
CA SER A 200 -7.59 5.02 -13.01
C SER A 200 -6.52 5.66 -12.11
N LEU A 201 -5.98 6.82 -12.54
CA LEU A 201 -5.01 7.56 -11.75
C LEU A 201 -5.56 8.00 -10.38
N PRO A 202 -6.82 8.47 -10.24
CA PRO A 202 -7.39 8.77 -8.93
C PRO A 202 -7.49 7.56 -7.99
N GLN A 203 -7.81 6.37 -8.51
CA GLN A 203 -7.81 5.16 -7.70
C GLN A 203 -6.41 4.76 -7.26
N LEU A 204 -5.43 4.88 -8.16
CA LEU A 204 -4.03 4.63 -7.81
C LEU A 204 -3.56 5.61 -6.73
N ASN A 205 -3.88 6.90 -6.87
CA ASN A 205 -3.54 7.89 -5.84
C ASN A 205 -4.28 7.65 -4.53
N ALA A 206 -5.49 7.09 -4.53
CA ALA A 206 -6.18 6.75 -3.29
C ALA A 206 -5.35 5.79 -2.41
N VAL A 207 -4.71 4.78 -3.01
CA VAL A 207 -3.81 3.88 -2.26
C VAL A 207 -2.42 4.48 -2.04
N LEU A 208 -1.84 5.19 -3.02
CA LEU A 208 -0.50 5.78 -2.85
C LEU A 208 -0.47 6.84 -1.75
N ASN A 209 -1.54 7.62 -1.60
CA ASN A 209 -1.64 8.67 -0.58
C ASN A 209 -1.60 8.09 0.84
N LEU A 210 -2.09 6.85 1.05
CA LEU A 210 -1.96 6.14 2.32
C LEU A 210 -0.49 5.88 2.71
N TYR A 211 0.42 5.93 1.73
CA TYR A 211 1.87 5.79 1.91
C TYR A 211 2.63 7.11 1.74
N ASN A 212 1.92 8.25 1.74
CA ASN A 212 2.47 9.59 1.53
C ASN A 212 3.16 9.77 0.16
N VAL A 213 2.63 9.13 -0.89
CA VAL A 213 3.10 9.27 -2.27
C VAL A 213 1.95 9.66 -3.19
N CYS A 214 2.20 10.51 -4.18
CA CYS A 214 1.21 10.89 -5.19
C CYS A 214 1.80 10.78 -6.60
N ALA A 215 1.03 10.21 -7.53
CA ALA A 215 1.30 10.26 -8.96
C ALA A 215 0.62 11.49 -9.57
N ASP A 216 1.41 12.44 -10.05
CA ASP A 216 0.92 13.74 -10.50
C ASP A 216 1.33 14.04 -11.95
N ARG A 217 0.38 14.51 -12.74
CA ARG A 217 0.60 14.96 -14.13
C ARG A 217 0.93 16.45 -14.22
N GLY A 218 0.79 17.20 -13.12
CA GLY A 218 0.82 18.66 -13.11
C GLY A 218 -0.50 19.26 -13.61
N SER A 219 -0.60 20.60 -13.55
CA SER A 219 -1.72 21.33 -14.14
C SER A 219 -1.77 21.17 -15.67
N GLU A 220 -2.92 21.41 -16.28
CA GLU A 220 -3.10 21.30 -17.74
C GLU A 220 -2.12 22.16 -18.55
N ASN A 221 -1.73 23.31 -17.97
CA ASN A 221 -0.76 24.22 -18.57
C ASN A 221 0.71 23.80 -18.37
N SER A 222 0.98 22.79 -17.52
CA SER A 222 2.34 22.36 -17.21
C SER A 222 3.00 21.63 -18.39
N ARG A 223 4.34 21.75 -18.48
CA ARG A 223 5.14 21.01 -19.47
C ARG A 223 4.95 19.50 -19.35
N THR A 224 4.85 18.99 -18.12
CA THR A 224 4.62 17.57 -17.84
C THR A 224 3.30 17.10 -18.43
N PHE A 225 2.21 17.83 -18.18
CA PHE A 225 0.89 17.46 -18.68
C PHE A 225 0.85 17.46 -20.21
N LYS A 226 1.35 18.54 -20.85
CA LYS A 226 1.40 18.69 -22.30
C LYS A 226 2.23 17.60 -22.99
N ALA A 227 3.30 17.15 -22.36
CA ALA A 227 4.14 16.06 -22.86
C ALA A 227 3.59 14.66 -22.55
N GLY A 228 2.38 14.53 -21.96
CA GLY A 228 1.84 13.25 -21.52
C GLY A 228 2.67 12.58 -20.40
N GLY A 229 3.45 13.38 -19.67
CA GLY A 229 4.35 12.92 -18.61
C GLY A 229 3.63 12.64 -17.29
N LEU A 230 4.37 11.97 -16.39
CA LEU A 230 3.94 11.67 -15.03
C LEU A 230 5.14 11.83 -14.10
N VAL A 231 4.93 12.43 -12.94
CA VAL A 231 5.92 12.53 -11.86
C VAL A 231 5.34 11.92 -10.58
N TYR A 232 6.21 11.41 -9.72
CA TYR A 232 5.85 10.99 -8.37
C TYR A 232 6.40 11.99 -7.35
N ARG A 233 5.58 12.32 -6.35
CA ARG A 233 5.91 13.26 -5.27
C ARG A 233 5.62 12.62 -3.93
N ILE A 234 6.35 13.07 -2.90
CA ILE A 234 6.05 12.72 -1.52
C ILE A 234 5.04 13.74 -0.98
N LEU A 235 4.17 13.32 -0.08
CA LEU A 235 3.18 14.17 0.59
C LEU A 235 3.60 14.43 2.04
N ASP A 236 3.30 15.61 2.57
CA ASP A 236 3.34 15.85 4.02
C ASP A 236 2.11 15.27 4.74
N LYS A 237 1.99 15.55 6.05
CA LYS A 237 0.86 15.07 6.86
C LYS A 237 -0.45 15.77 6.49
N GLU A 238 -0.37 16.98 5.97
CA GLU A 238 -1.51 17.76 5.48
C GLU A 238 -1.92 17.37 4.04
N GLY A 239 -1.11 16.53 3.36
CA GLY A 239 -1.36 16.08 1.99
C GLY A 239 -0.79 17.01 0.91
N ASN A 240 0.03 18.00 1.26
CA ASN A 240 0.70 18.86 0.31
C ASN A 240 1.96 18.21 -0.26
N HIS A 241 2.34 18.65 -1.46
CA HIS A 241 3.53 18.15 -2.13
C HIS A 241 4.81 18.60 -1.41
N THR A 242 5.67 17.64 -1.04
CA THR A 242 6.98 17.90 -0.47
C THR A 242 8.10 17.24 -1.27
N GLY A 243 9.27 17.89 -1.26
CA GLY A 243 10.46 17.43 -1.98
C GLY A 243 10.41 17.64 -3.50
N VAL A 244 11.45 17.15 -4.17
CA VAL A 244 11.63 17.32 -5.62
C VAL A 244 10.80 16.28 -6.37
N PRO A 245 9.98 16.67 -7.38
CA PRO A 245 9.26 15.72 -8.21
C PRO A 245 10.19 14.76 -8.95
N ILE A 246 9.85 13.47 -8.95
CA ILE A 246 10.65 12.41 -9.56
C ILE A 246 9.95 11.94 -10.83
N LYS A 247 10.61 12.03 -11.98
CA LYS A 247 10.00 11.62 -13.26
C LYS A 247 9.71 10.12 -13.24
N ALA A 248 8.54 9.73 -13.72
CA ALA A 248 8.15 8.33 -13.82
C ALA A 248 9.13 7.50 -14.68
N SER A 249 9.74 8.11 -15.70
CA SER A 249 10.76 7.49 -16.55
C SER A 249 12.04 7.13 -15.80
N ASP A 250 12.34 7.81 -14.70
CA ASP A 250 13.61 7.63 -13.98
C ASP A 250 13.62 6.35 -13.14
N PHE A 251 12.46 5.75 -12.85
CA PHE A 251 12.36 4.50 -12.11
C PHE A 251 12.69 3.30 -13.01
N TYR A 252 13.24 2.24 -12.43
CA TYR A 252 13.62 1.01 -13.15
C TYR A 252 12.45 0.36 -13.88
N SER A 253 11.26 0.35 -13.28
CA SER A 253 10.02 -0.18 -13.87
C SER A 253 9.34 0.80 -14.83
N SER A 254 9.86 2.02 -14.97
CA SER A 254 9.28 3.12 -15.75
C SER A 254 7.74 3.20 -15.65
N PRO A 255 7.16 3.39 -14.44
CA PRO A 255 5.72 3.42 -14.24
C PRO A 255 5.14 4.75 -14.72
N THR A 256 5.28 5.00 -16.02
CA THR A 256 4.76 6.15 -16.77
C THR A 256 3.26 6.03 -16.98
N LEU A 257 2.62 7.12 -17.41
CA LEU A 257 1.19 7.11 -17.72
C LEU A 257 0.81 5.98 -18.69
N LYS A 258 1.59 5.78 -19.75
CA LYS A 258 1.40 4.69 -20.73
C LYS A 258 1.49 3.30 -20.09
N PHE A 259 2.43 3.08 -19.16
CA PHE A 259 2.52 1.82 -18.41
C PHE A 259 1.26 1.60 -17.54
N LEU A 260 0.80 2.65 -16.87
CA LEU A 260 -0.37 2.60 -15.98
C LEU A 260 -1.67 2.37 -16.77
N GLU A 261 -1.84 2.98 -17.93
CA GLU A 261 -3.02 2.79 -18.79
C GLU A 261 -3.17 1.32 -19.20
N ILE A 262 -2.07 0.65 -19.58
CA ILE A 262 -2.08 -0.80 -19.85
C ILE A 262 -2.51 -1.59 -18.60
N LYS A 263 -2.03 -1.19 -17.42
CA LYS A 263 -2.42 -1.83 -16.14
C LYS A 263 -3.90 -1.58 -15.81
N PHE A 264 -4.43 -0.39 -16.10
CA PHE A 264 -5.84 -0.05 -15.87
C PHE A 264 -6.74 -1.00 -16.66
N GLU A 265 -6.45 -1.21 -17.95
CA GLU A 265 -7.22 -2.12 -18.80
C GLU A 265 -7.10 -3.58 -18.34
N GLN A 266 -5.90 -4.04 -17.98
CA GLN A 266 -5.72 -5.37 -17.40
C GLN A 266 -6.54 -5.57 -16.11
N ASN A 267 -6.62 -4.56 -15.26
CA ASN A 267 -7.36 -4.61 -13.99
C ASN A 267 -8.88 -4.43 -14.17
N ARG A 268 -9.34 -3.85 -15.28
CA ARG A 268 -10.76 -3.83 -15.65
C ARG A 268 -11.24 -5.23 -16.03
N LEU A 269 -10.46 -5.97 -16.81
CA LEU A 269 -10.82 -7.30 -17.31
C LEU A 269 -10.83 -8.39 -16.24
N LYS A 270 -9.96 -8.29 -15.22
CA LYS A 270 -9.77 -9.34 -14.20
C LYS A 270 -10.97 -9.60 -13.28
N ASN A 271 -12.00 -8.76 -13.26
CA ASN A 271 -12.91 -8.74 -12.11
C ASN A 271 -14.37 -8.44 -12.49
N GLN A 272 -15.20 -9.49 -12.56
CA GLN A 272 -16.62 -9.41 -12.94
C GLN A 272 -17.53 -8.83 -11.83
N ARG A 273 -17.10 -8.83 -10.56
CA ARG A 273 -17.89 -8.32 -9.42
C ARG A 273 -17.01 -7.50 -8.44
N PRO A 274 -16.69 -6.24 -8.76
CA PRO A 274 -15.83 -5.41 -7.90
C PRO A 274 -16.50 -5.08 -6.56
N GLY A 275 -15.72 -5.18 -5.49
CA GLY A 275 -16.02 -4.61 -4.18
C GLY A 275 -17.11 -5.30 -3.37
N LEU A 276 -17.43 -6.58 -3.62
CA LEU A 276 -18.46 -7.31 -2.86
C LEU A 276 -18.20 -7.28 -1.35
N ARG A 277 -16.94 -7.52 -0.93
CA ARG A 277 -16.53 -7.43 0.48
C ARG A 277 -16.80 -6.05 1.05
N ILE A 278 -16.38 -4.99 0.34
CA ILE A 278 -16.59 -3.59 0.75
C ILE A 278 -18.08 -3.31 0.94
N LYS A 279 -18.94 -3.72 0.00
CA LYS A 279 -20.39 -3.52 0.08
C LYS A 279 -20.99 -4.19 1.32
N ASN A 280 -20.65 -5.45 1.54
CA ASN A 280 -21.18 -6.23 2.66
C ASN A 280 -20.70 -5.67 4.00
N SER A 281 -19.42 -5.29 4.09
CA SER A 281 -18.86 -4.65 5.28
C SER A 281 -19.58 -3.35 5.64
N ILE A 282 -19.78 -2.46 4.66
CA ILE A 282 -20.48 -1.19 4.88
C ILE A 282 -21.94 -1.43 5.30
N ARG A 283 -22.66 -2.34 4.62
CA ARG A 283 -24.05 -2.66 4.97
C ARG A 283 -24.17 -3.21 6.40
N ASN A 284 -23.31 -4.14 6.78
CA ASN A 284 -23.30 -4.73 8.11
C ASN A 284 -23.08 -3.68 9.22
N ILE A 285 -22.20 -2.71 9.00
CA ILE A 285 -21.98 -1.61 9.96
C ILE A 285 -23.26 -0.78 10.12
N PHE A 286 -23.90 -0.40 9.01
CA PHE A 286 -25.13 0.40 9.03
C PHE A 286 -26.40 -0.36 9.49
N GLU A 287 -26.37 -1.69 9.51
CA GLU A 287 -27.46 -2.50 10.06
C GLU A 287 -27.49 -2.47 11.59
N HIS A 288 -26.32 -2.35 12.23
CA HIS A 288 -26.19 -2.39 13.68
C HIS A 288 -26.03 -1.02 14.33
N ASP A 289 -25.48 -0.04 13.61
CA ASP A 289 -25.17 1.28 14.15
C ASP A 289 -25.34 2.39 13.10
N ARG A 290 -25.38 3.64 13.53
CA ARG A 290 -25.24 4.83 12.69
C ARG A 290 -23.97 5.57 13.10
N PRO A 291 -22.79 5.12 12.66
CA PRO A 291 -21.54 5.80 12.99
C PRO A 291 -21.49 7.18 12.34
N SER A 292 -20.77 8.12 12.96
CA SER A 292 -20.28 9.31 12.27
C SER A 292 -19.27 8.93 11.19
N LEU A 293 -18.98 9.84 10.25
CA LEU A 293 -18.03 9.55 9.16
C LEU A 293 -16.62 9.16 9.66
N PRO A 294 -16.05 9.77 10.72
CA PRO A 294 -14.80 9.29 11.33
C PRO A 294 -14.91 7.89 11.92
N GLN A 295 -15.96 7.60 12.68
CA GLN A 295 -16.19 6.27 13.28
C GLN A 295 -16.34 5.19 12.21
N LEU A 296 -17.04 5.48 11.11
CA LEU A 296 -17.13 4.57 9.97
C LEU A 296 -15.74 4.25 9.38
N SER A 297 -14.86 5.26 9.30
CA SER A 297 -13.48 5.05 8.84
C SER A 297 -12.74 4.10 9.77
N GLU A 298 -12.82 4.31 11.08
CA GLU A 298 -12.14 3.48 12.09
C GLU A 298 -12.64 2.02 12.06
N GLU A 299 -13.95 1.81 11.98
CA GLU A 299 -14.54 0.46 11.89
C GLU A 299 -14.12 -0.28 10.60
N LEU A 300 -14.07 0.44 9.48
CA LEU A 300 -13.58 -0.13 8.22
C LEU A 300 -12.07 -0.42 8.28
N ASP A 301 -11.27 0.44 8.91
CA ASP A 301 -9.83 0.24 9.05
C ASP A 301 -9.51 -1.02 9.88
N LYS A 302 -10.28 -1.30 10.94
CA LYS A 302 -10.16 -2.53 11.77
C LYS A 302 -10.32 -3.82 10.96
N ILE A 303 -11.14 -3.80 9.91
CA ILE A 303 -11.37 -4.97 9.03
C ILE A 303 -10.53 -4.93 7.75
N GLY A 304 -9.59 -3.99 7.65
CA GLY A 304 -8.62 -3.86 6.56
C GLY A 304 -9.15 -3.13 5.34
N ILE A 305 -10.10 -2.21 5.50
CA ILE A 305 -10.64 -1.37 4.42
C ILE A 305 -10.41 0.09 4.77
N SER A 306 -9.52 0.77 4.07
CA SER A 306 -9.30 2.19 4.29
C SER A 306 -10.22 3.05 3.42
N MET A 307 -10.80 4.08 4.04
CA MET A 307 -11.70 5.03 3.38
C MET A 307 -10.95 6.32 3.06
N VAL A 308 -10.74 6.58 1.77
CA VAL A 308 -10.04 7.77 1.27
C VAL A 308 -11.06 8.82 0.83
N LYS A 309 -11.04 9.95 1.53
CA LYS A 309 -11.93 11.08 1.31
C LYS A 309 -11.37 11.98 0.19
N ARG A 310 -12.24 12.43 -0.71
CA ARG A 310 -11.91 13.44 -1.73
C ARG A 310 -12.72 14.68 -1.43
N ILE A 311 -12.01 15.74 -1.07
CA ILE A 311 -12.56 17.01 -0.62
C ILE A 311 -12.33 18.04 -1.73
N SER A 312 -13.36 18.82 -2.04
CA SER A 312 -13.31 19.91 -3.01
C SER A 312 -12.63 21.14 -2.40
N SER A 313 -12.29 22.13 -3.22
CA SER A 313 -11.63 23.36 -2.76
C SER A 313 -12.45 24.19 -1.76
N ASP A 314 -13.78 23.99 -1.75
CA ASP A 314 -14.74 24.57 -0.82
C ASP A 314 -14.87 23.78 0.51
N GLY A 315 -14.12 22.70 0.68
CA GLY A 315 -14.20 21.83 1.86
C GLY A 315 -15.28 20.75 1.78
N SER A 316 -16.05 20.69 0.69
CA SER A 316 -17.14 19.72 0.54
C SER A 316 -16.60 18.32 0.20
N LEU A 317 -17.09 17.28 0.88
CA LEU A 317 -16.80 15.89 0.53
C LEU A 317 -17.53 15.50 -0.76
N PHE A 318 -16.83 15.48 -1.90
CA PHE A 318 -17.43 15.14 -3.19
C PHE A 318 -17.22 13.68 -3.59
N GLY A 319 -16.23 12.98 -2.99
CA GLY A 319 -15.91 11.61 -3.37
C GLY A 319 -15.40 10.75 -2.21
N LEU A 320 -15.75 9.46 -2.27
CA LEU A 320 -15.20 8.43 -1.40
C LEU A 320 -14.60 7.31 -2.26
N THR A 321 -13.39 6.89 -1.92
CA THR A 321 -12.73 5.73 -2.52
C THR A 321 -12.36 4.77 -1.40
N TYR A 322 -12.73 3.50 -1.56
CA TYR A 322 -12.47 2.44 -0.59
C TYR A 322 -11.32 1.58 -1.08
N VAL A 323 -10.35 1.34 -0.20
CA VAL A 323 -9.15 0.54 -0.47
C VAL A 323 -9.20 -0.70 0.43
N ASP A 324 -9.58 -1.84 -0.14
CA ASP A 324 -9.58 -3.12 0.57
C ASP A 324 -8.18 -3.73 0.54
N HIS A 325 -7.52 -3.77 1.69
CA HIS A 325 -6.17 -4.31 1.84
C HIS A 325 -6.13 -5.85 1.88
N VAL A 326 -7.26 -6.52 2.04
CA VAL A 326 -7.35 -7.99 2.03
C VAL A 326 -7.52 -8.49 0.60
N THR A 327 -8.51 -7.97 -0.13
CA THR A 327 -8.74 -8.36 -1.53
C THR A 327 -7.89 -7.58 -2.54
N LYS A 328 -7.19 -6.53 -2.05
CA LYS A 328 -6.39 -5.59 -2.84
C LYS A 328 -7.18 -4.85 -3.92
N GLN A 329 -8.48 -4.69 -3.70
CA GLN A 329 -9.37 -3.96 -4.61
C GLN A 329 -9.51 -2.51 -4.19
N ILE A 330 -9.61 -1.63 -5.19
CA ILE A 330 -9.87 -0.21 -5.00
C ILE A 330 -11.17 0.10 -5.73
N CYS A 331 -12.13 0.68 -5.03
CA CYS A 331 -13.43 0.98 -5.58
C CYS A 331 -13.87 2.38 -5.20
N ASN A 332 -14.25 3.18 -6.18
CA ASN A 332 -14.95 4.43 -5.92
C ASN A 332 -16.36 4.11 -5.40
N GLY A 333 -16.89 4.94 -4.49
CA GLY A 333 -18.24 4.75 -3.97
C GLY A 333 -19.29 4.70 -5.07
N SER A 334 -19.14 5.52 -6.11
CA SER A 334 -20.00 5.50 -7.29
C SER A 334 -19.96 4.18 -8.08
N GLU A 335 -18.81 3.48 -8.11
CA GLU A 335 -18.65 2.18 -8.78
C GLU A 335 -19.28 1.03 -8.00
N LEU A 336 -19.38 1.17 -6.67
CA LEU A 336 -20.02 0.17 -5.81
C LEU A 336 -21.55 0.24 -5.89
N GLY A 337 -22.09 1.44 -6.17
CA GLY A 337 -23.52 1.73 -6.28
C GLY A 337 -23.86 3.07 -5.63
N LYS A 338 -24.99 3.69 -6.01
CA LYS A 338 -25.41 5.02 -5.49
C LYS A 338 -25.41 5.09 -3.96
N GLU A 339 -25.76 3.99 -3.30
CA GLU A 339 -25.83 3.87 -1.84
C GLU A 339 -24.47 3.93 -1.10
N PHE A 340 -23.35 3.77 -1.82
CA PHE A 340 -21.98 3.82 -1.28
C PHE A 340 -21.22 5.09 -1.67
N SER A 341 -21.88 6.00 -2.40
CA SER A 341 -21.32 7.30 -2.78
C SER A 341 -21.07 8.19 -1.56
N ALA A 342 -20.21 9.21 -1.72
CA ALA A 342 -19.95 10.20 -0.69
C ALA A 342 -21.23 10.80 -0.11
N ALA A 343 -22.11 11.31 -0.99
CA ALA A 343 -23.38 11.91 -0.58
C ALA A 343 -24.30 10.94 0.18
N ALA A 344 -24.41 9.70 -0.28
CA ALA A 344 -25.27 8.71 0.36
C ALA A 344 -24.73 8.28 1.74
N ILE A 345 -23.42 8.09 1.85
CA ILE A 345 -22.77 7.70 3.11
C ILE A 345 -22.83 8.84 4.11
N SER A 346 -22.51 10.08 3.71
CA SER A 346 -22.65 11.25 4.57
C SER A 346 -24.07 11.41 5.11
N LYS A 347 -25.10 11.14 4.30
CA LYS A 347 -26.51 11.18 4.75
C LYS A 347 -26.88 10.05 5.71
N LYS A 348 -26.25 8.89 5.60
CA LYS A 348 -26.50 7.72 6.47
C LYS A 348 -25.76 7.83 7.80
N CYS A 349 -24.58 8.44 7.80
CA CYS A 349 -23.80 8.70 9.00
C CYS A 349 -24.51 9.69 9.93
N SER A 350 -24.27 9.55 11.22
CA SER A 350 -24.73 10.52 12.22
C SER A 350 -23.87 11.78 12.13
N ASP A 351 -24.51 12.95 12.03
CA ASP A 351 -23.81 14.23 12.00
C ASP A 351 -23.52 14.69 13.44
N PRO A 352 -22.24 14.86 13.85
CA PRO A 352 -21.92 15.43 15.16
C PRO A 352 -22.48 16.85 15.30
N ASP A 353 -22.52 17.62 14.21
CA ASP A 353 -23.04 18.99 14.18
C ASP A 353 -24.58 19.06 14.15
N SER A 354 -25.24 17.98 13.74
CA SER A 354 -26.71 17.89 13.76
C SER A 354 -27.25 17.61 15.16
N GLU A 355 -26.50 16.95 16.04
CA GLU A 355 -26.92 16.78 17.44
C GLU A 355 -26.79 18.07 18.25
N ILE A 356 -25.85 18.95 17.90
CA ILE A 356 -25.73 20.29 18.49
C ILE A 356 -26.87 21.19 17.98
N LYS A 357 -27.21 21.12 16.68
CA LYS A 357 -28.36 21.87 16.12
C LYS A 357 -29.72 21.31 16.52
N ASN A 358 -29.85 20.01 16.76
CA ASN A 358 -31.11 19.38 17.18
C ASN A 358 -31.33 19.42 18.70
N LYS A 359 -30.32 19.78 19.51
CA LYS A 359 -30.51 20.20 20.93
C LYS A 359 -30.89 21.68 21.07
N ALA A 360 -30.81 22.47 20.00
CA ALA A 360 -31.23 23.87 19.95
C ALA A 360 -32.75 24.08 19.75
N SER A 361 -33.56 23.05 20.01
CA SER A 361 -35.03 23.10 19.99
C SER A 361 -35.65 22.96 21.38
N SER A 362 -34.90 23.28 22.45
CA SER A 362 -35.52 23.55 23.75
C SER A 362 -35.85 25.06 23.86
N PRO A 363 -37.10 25.44 24.18
CA PRO A 363 -37.51 26.85 24.30
C PRO A 363 -36.65 27.65 25.30
N GLN A 364 -36.08 26.96 26.29
CA GLN A 364 -35.27 27.54 27.35
C GLN A 364 -33.90 28.04 26.86
N LEU A 365 -33.27 27.38 25.86
CA LEU A 365 -31.97 27.81 25.36
C LEU A 365 -32.07 29.01 24.39
N LYS A 366 -33.20 29.12 23.67
CA LYS A 366 -33.50 30.29 22.82
C LYS A 366 -33.67 31.55 23.66
N ALA A 367 -34.42 31.45 24.76
CA ALA A 367 -34.56 32.56 25.72
C ALA A 367 -33.22 32.99 26.32
N LEU A 368 -32.31 32.05 26.61
CA LEU A 368 -30.97 32.35 27.13
C LEU A 368 -30.06 33.04 26.11
N LEU A 369 -30.16 32.69 24.83
CA LEU A 369 -29.42 33.34 23.74
C LEU A 369 -29.95 34.76 23.49
N ASP A 370 -31.27 34.95 23.48
CA ASP A 370 -31.90 36.26 23.33
C ASP A 370 -31.56 37.18 24.52
N ILE A 371 -31.55 36.65 25.75
CA ILE A 371 -31.14 37.41 26.95
C ILE A 371 -29.66 37.80 26.87
N LYS A 372 -28.79 36.91 26.38
CA LYS A 372 -27.36 37.20 26.22
C LYS A 372 -27.12 38.28 25.17
N GLU A 373 -27.83 38.25 24.04
CA GLU A 373 -27.78 39.30 23.02
C GLU A 373 -28.25 40.65 23.57
N ILE A 374 -29.33 40.69 24.35
CA ILE A 374 -29.84 41.92 24.97
C ILE A 374 -28.84 42.50 25.99
N LEU A 375 -28.15 41.63 26.76
CA LEU A 375 -27.16 42.05 27.75
C LEU A 375 -25.88 42.61 27.10
N GLU A 376 -25.43 41.99 25.99
CA GLU A 376 -24.29 42.48 25.21
C GLU A 376 -24.62 43.81 24.51
N MET A 377 -25.84 43.96 23.95
CA MET A 377 -26.30 45.23 23.36
C MET A 377 -26.38 46.37 24.37
N LYS A 378 -26.75 46.08 25.64
CA LYS A 378 -26.83 47.09 26.71
C LYS A 378 -25.50 47.36 27.42
N LYS A 379 -24.39 46.73 27.00
CA LYS A 379 -23.05 46.84 27.60
C LYS A 379 -23.04 46.65 29.12
N ILE A 380 -23.90 45.77 29.63
CA ILE A 380 -23.94 45.44 31.05
C ILE A 380 -22.79 44.43 31.29
N PRO A 381 -21.92 44.63 32.29
CA PRO A 381 -20.82 43.71 32.57
C PRO A 381 -21.36 42.32 32.90
N THR A 382 -20.97 41.31 32.12
CA THR A 382 -21.40 39.92 32.28
C THR A 382 -20.55 39.12 33.28
N ALA A 383 -19.66 39.79 34.01
CA ALA A 383 -18.86 39.18 35.06
C ALA A 383 -19.76 38.72 36.21
N GLY A 384 -19.75 37.41 36.50
CA GLY A 384 -20.59 36.78 37.53
C GLY A 384 -21.88 36.12 37.01
N LEU A 385 -22.35 36.45 35.80
CA LEU A 385 -23.54 35.79 35.22
C LEU A 385 -23.28 34.32 34.90
N ASN A 386 -22.08 33.98 34.45
CA ASN A 386 -21.68 32.59 34.20
C ASN A 386 -21.63 31.78 35.50
N GLU A 387 -21.30 32.39 36.64
CA GLU A 387 -21.34 31.75 37.95
C GLU A 387 -22.79 31.46 38.37
N VAL A 388 -23.69 32.44 38.26
CA VAL A 388 -25.11 32.25 38.57
C VAL A 388 -25.77 31.21 37.67
N ILE A 389 -25.43 31.19 36.38
CA ILE A 389 -25.88 30.16 35.44
C ILE A 389 -25.32 28.79 35.87
N HIS A 390 -24.04 28.69 36.24
CA HIS A 390 -23.47 27.45 36.77
C HIS A 390 -24.17 26.98 38.05
N THR A 391 -24.48 27.87 39.00
CA THR A 391 -25.21 27.54 40.24
C THR A 391 -26.65 27.08 39.97
N LEU A 392 -27.31 27.62 38.94
CA LEU A 392 -28.66 27.21 38.53
C LEU A 392 -28.69 25.87 37.76
N PHE A 393 -27.57 25.46 37.15
CA PHE A 393 -27.44 24.22 36.38
C PHE A 393 -26.65 23.12 37.11
N GLU A 394 -26.14 23.38 38.31
CA GLU A 394 -25.70 22.32 39.20
C GLU A 394 -26.91 21.44 39.55
N LYS A 395 -26.84 20.17 39.13
CA LYS A 395 -27.81 19.16 39.56
C LYS A 395 -27.75 19.08 41.08
N GLU A 396 -28.78 19.54 41.77
CA GLU A 396 -29.06 19.08 43.12
C GLU A 396 -29.27 17.56 43.06
N PHE A 397 -28.21 16.80 43.35
CA PHE A 397 -28.35 15.40 43.71
C PHE A 397 -29.02 15.34 45.08
N TYR A 398 -30.34 15.43 45.11
CA TYR A 398 -31.11 14.92 46.23
C TYR A 398 -31.05 13.39 46.21
N SER A 399 -30.06 12.82 46.90
CA SER A 399 -30.14 11.44 47.42
C SER A 399 -31.03 11.39 48.68
N GLY A 400 -32.19 12.06 48.61
CA GLY A 400 -33.19 12.09 49.68
C GLY A 400 -34.09 10.86 49.62
N HIS A 401 -34.13 10.11 50.72
CA HIS A 401 -35.01 8.97 50.95
C HIS A 401 -36.48 9.31 50.63
N ILE A 402 -37.09 8.66 49.62
CA ILE A 402 -38.52 8.84 49.32
C ILE A 402 -39.35 8.14 50.42
N PRO A 403 -40.18 8.86 51.19
CA PRO A 403 -41.05 8.27 52.21
C PRO A 403 -41.98 7.20 51.62
N LYS A 404 -42.21 6.11 52.38
CA LYS A 404 -42.93 4.91 51.92
C LYS A 404 -44.36 5.18 51.40
N GLU A 405 -44.95 6.30 51.77
CA GLU A 405 -46.30 6.74 51.37
C GLU A 405 -46.42 7.04 49.87
N PHE A 406 -45.31 7.38 49.20
CA PHE A 406 -45.30 7.77 47.78
C PHE A 406 -44.80 6.66 46.83
N LYS A 407 -44.54 5.44 47.32
CA LYS A 407 -44.19 4.30 46.45
C LYS A 407 -45.46 3.66 45.86
N ARG A 408 -45.69 3.86 44.56
CA ARG A 408 -46.77 3.22 43.79
C ARG A 408 -46.71 1.68 43.90
N LYS A 409 -47.78 1.06 44.43
CA LYS A 409 -47.95 -0.41 44.46
C LYS A 409 -48.08 -0.97 43.03
N ARG A 410 -47.16 -1.85 42.63
CA ARG A 410 -47.26 -2.64 41.39
C ARG A 410 -48.43 -3.63 41.50
N LYS A 411 -49.43 -3.52 40.63
CA LYS A 411 -50.50 -4.52 40.46
C LYS A 411 -49.95 -5.76 39.74
N ASN A 412 -50.01 -6.91 40.40
CA ASN A 412 -49.70 -8.22 39.81
C ASN A 412 -50.72 -8.58 38.74
N ARG A 413 -50.29 -8.68 37.47
CA ARG A 413 -51.09 -9.27 36.38
C ARG A 413 -50.94 -10.79 36.41
N LYS A 414 -52.03 -11.49 36.74
CA LYS A 414 -52.16 -12.96 36.66
C LYS A 414 -51.94 -13.44 35.22
N ARG A 415 -51.04 -14.41 35.04
CA ARG A 415 -50.95 -15.26 33.83
C ARG A 415 -52.22 -16.12 33.75
N LYS A 416 -52.94 -16.07 32.63
CA LYS A 416 -53.90 -17.12 32.22
C LYS A 416 -53.28 -17.84 31.02
N GLY A 417 -53.15 -19.16 31.16
CA GLY A 417 -52.63 -20.06 30.15
C GLY A 417 -53.60 -20.25 28.98
N LEU A 418 -53.04 -20.67 27.85
CA LEU A 418 -53.76 -21.27 26.74
C LEU A 418 -53.52 -22.78 26.81
N SER A 419 -54.63 -23.50 26.97
CA SER A 419 -54.75 -24.96 26.89
C SER A 419 -54.93 -25.39 25.44
N ASN A 420 -54.44 -26.59 25.15
CA ASN A 420 -54.68 -27.37 23.95
C ASN A 420 -56.17 -27.44 23.57
N ASN A 421 -56.45 -27.27 22.27
CA ASN A 421 -57.22 -28.20 21.44
C ASN A 421 -56.92 -27.92 19.96
#